data_AF-A0A519NYN2-F1
#
_entry.id   AF-A0A519NYN2-F1
#
_cell.length_a   1.000
_cell.length_b   1.000
_cell.length_c   1.000
_cell.angle_alpha   90.00
_cell.angle_beta   90.00
_cell.angle_gamma   90.00
#
_symmetry.space_group_name_H-M   'P 1'
#
loop_
_entity.id
_entity.type
_entity.pdbx_description
1 polymer ?
#
loop_
_entity_poly.entity_id
_entity_poly.type
_entity_poly.pdbx_seq_one_letter_code
_entity_poly.pdbx_strand_id
1 'polypeptide(L)'
;VAGIIAAARDGLRVQGVAYDAELAAFRLPPEGTSFLENDIGLGLAIQDAVDRGVRIMNNSWGWDFYIGDGFSKAEILEGLPGQIAAFRNMAAADGIMIFSTGNEEQAQPNLQSGMPFYVPELQAHWLAVTAVGPTGEIASYANHCGLAAEWCLAAPGGEVTTGDFGDQIVSDGTNGGLGGSGLDIKAGTSMAAPHVTGAVAIARQMFPNAPASGLTRLVLATATDLGETGLDDVYGWGLLNLENMASVLDAEAGSVFANGAWAADEGQSALIETLTGRLIAGGPAGAWASVLGAHGEHDATPDAYGADADTFGVVAGYDMAATETTRIGAALSMTRTDFDEDGLDNGGRVDALTLSGYAAARKGVLFADASAGVSYR
;
A
#
# COMPACT_ATOMS: atom_id res chain seq x y z
N VAL A 1 -0.19 16.33 12.62
CA VAL A 1 -0.35 15.98 11.19
C VAL A 1 0.41 16.94 10.29
N ALA A 2 -0.09 18.17 10.05
CA ALA A 2 0.57 19.13 9.13
C ALA A 2 2.07 19.35 9.43
N GLY A 3 2.44 19.53 10.70
CA GLY A 3 3.85 19.71 11.08
C GLY A 3 4.73 18.48 10.81
N ILE A 4 4.19 17.25 10.94
CA ILE A 4 4.93 16.02 10.60
C ILE A 4 5.18 15.96 9.08
N ILE A 5 4.21 16.39 8.26
CA ILE A 5 4.35 16.40 6.81
C ILE A 5 5.36 17.47 6.38
N ALA A 6 5.16 18.72 6.77
CA ALA A 6 5.85 19.86 6.16
C ALA A 6 6.14 21.04 7.12
N ALA A 7 6.44 20.79 8.40
CA ALA A 7 7.03 21.86 9.22
C ALA A 7 8.34 22.36 8.57
N ALA A 8 8.55 23.66 8.59
CA ALA A 8 9.64 24.31 7.86
C ALA A 8 11.02 23.90 8.39
N ARG A 9 12.00 23.84 7.48
CA ARG A 9 13.41 23.63 7.83
C ARG A 9 14.10 24.97 8.13
N ASP A 10 13.76 25.56 9.28
CA ASP A 10 14.29 26.88 9.71
C ASP A 10 15.19 26.80 10.96
N GLY A 11 15.42 25.59 11.48
CA GLY A 11 16.21 25.36 12.69
C GLY A 11 15.45 25.66 13.99
N LEU A 12 14.14 25.92 13.92
CA LEU A 12 13.26 26.09 15.06
C LEU A 12 12.34 24.87 15.21
N ARG A 13 12.01 24.50 16.46
CA ARG A 13 11.02 23.46 16.78
C ARG A 13 11.31 22.11 16.08
N VAL A 14 10.46 21.73 15.13
CA VAL A 14 10.45 20.45 14.42
C VAL A 14 10.58 20.69 12.92
N GLN A 15 11.06 19.69 12.19
CA GLN A 15 11.12 19.70 10.74
C GLN A 15 10.18 18.61 10.21
N GLY A 16 9.36 18.95 9.22
CA GLY A 16 8.52 17.98 8.52
C GLY A 16 9.36 17.11 7.59
N VAL A 17 8.82 15.93 7.26
CA VAL A 17 9.45 15.00 6.31
C VAL A 17 9.67 15.71 4.95
N ALA A 18 8.62 16.30 4.39
CA ALA A 18 8.64 17.09 3.16
C ALA A 18 8.51 18.58 3.48
N TYR A 19 9.52 19.15 4.13
CA TYR A 19 9.53 20.53 4.66
C TYR A 19 9.27 21.65 3.64
N ASP A 20 9.45 21.40 2.35
CA ASP A 20 9.18 22.35 1.26
C ASP A 20 7.84 22.10 0.53
N ALA A 21 7.04 21.13 1.01
CA ALA A 21 5.74 20.83 0.41
C ALA A 21 4.68 21.89 0.75
N GLU A 22 3.78 22.16 -0.20
CA GLU A 22 2.60 22.98 0.04
C GLU A 22 1.47 22.16 0.66
N LEU A 23 0.83 22.71 1.70
CA LEU A 23 -0.26 22.06 2.41
C LEU A 23 -1.59 22.74 2.10
N ALA A 24 -2.61 21.92 1.82
CA ALA A 24 -4.01 22.33 1.82
C ALA A 24 -4.76 21.56 2.91
N ALA A 25 -5.54 22.27 3.71
CA ALA A 25 -6.31 21.69 4.81
C ALA A 25 -7.81 21.71 4.47
N PHE A 26 -8.42 20.52 4.47
CA PHE A 26 -9.85 20.34 4.23
C PHE A 26 -10.52 19.91 5.52
N ARG A 27 -11.62 20.60 5.87
CA ARG A 27 -12.33 20.36 7.11
C ARG A 27 -13.31 19.19 6.93
N LEU A 28 -13.24 18.21 7.84
CA LEU A 28 -14.20 17.11 7.88
C LEU A 28 -15.59 17.61 8.30
N PRO A 29 -16.67 16.87 7.95
CA PRO A 29 -18.01 17.16 8.45
C PRO A 29 -18.04 17.25 9.98
N PRO A 30 -18.87 18.13 10.57
CA PRO A 30 -18.95 18.28 12.02
C PRO A 30 -19.48 17.01 12.70
N GLU A 31 -19.14 16.84 13.97
CA GLU A 31 -19.71 15.77 14.80
C GLU A 31 -21.24 15.88 14.87
N GLY A 32 -21.92 14.74 14.98
CA GLY A 32 -23.38 14.66 15.08
C GLY A 32 -24.13 14.70 13.74
N THR A 33 -23.44 14.76 12.60
CA THR A 33 -24.04 14.53 11.28
C THR A 33 -24.54 13.09 11.16
N SER A 34 -25.64 12.86 10.44
CA SER A 34 -26.06 11.49 10.11
C SER A 34 -24.99 10.78 9.26
N PHE A 35 -25.02 9.44 9.25
CA PHE A 35 -24.06 8.64 8.49
C PHE A 35 -24.01 9.03 7.01
N LEU A 36 -25.17 9.17 6.36
CA LEU A 36 -25.25 9.53 4.94
C LEU A 36 -24.77 10.96 4.67
N GLU A 37 -25.11 11.93 5.54
CA GLU A 37 -24.60 13.30 5.39
C GLU A 37 -23.08 13.36 5.60
N ASN A 38 -22.54 12.52 6.48
CA ASN A 38 -21.12 12.40 6.71
C ASN A 38 -20.41 11.83 5.47
N ASP A 39 -20.91 10.72 4.90
CA ASP A 39 -20.40 10.12 3.67
C ASP A 39 -20.37 11.12 2.50
N ILE A 40 -21.49 11.77 2.22
CA ILE A 40 -21.57 12.76 1.15
C ILE A 40 -20.67 13.96 1.43
N GLY A 41 -20.62 14.43 2.68
CA GLY A 41 -19.76 15.55 3.07
C GLY A 41 -18.27 15.25 2.90
N LEU A 42 -17.83 14.05 3.29
CA LEU A 42 -16.46 13.57 3.08
C LEU A 42 -16.14 13.44 1.59
N GLY A 43 -17.03 12.84 0.81
CA GLY A 43 -16.88 12.72 -0.64
C GLY A 43 -16.72 14.09 -1.32
N LEU A 44 -17.54 15.08 -0.94
CA LEU A 44 -17.44 16.44 -1.46
C LEU A 44 -16.14 17.14 -1.04
N ALA A 45 -15.66 16.94 0.19
CA ALA A 45 -14.39 17.52 0.64
C ALA A 45 -13.20 16.95 -0.13
N ILE A 46 -13.20 15.64 -0.39
CA ILE A 46 -12.18 14.99 -1.23
C ILE A 46 -12.26 15.50 -2.66
N GLN A 47 -13.47 15.62 -3.22
CA GLN A 47 -13.66 16.15 -4.57
C GLN A 47 -13.16 17.59 -4.71
N ASP A 48 -13.47 18.48 -3.76
CA ASP A 48 -12.96 19.87 -3.76
C ASP A 48 -11.43 19.89 -3.71
N ALA A 49 -10.80 18.97 -2.98
CA ALA A 49 -9.35 18.84 -2.99
C ALA A 49 -8.80 18.42 -4.36
N VAL A 50 -9.41 17.40 -4.98
CA VAL A 50 -9.04 16.93 -6.33
C VAL A 50 -9.16 18.06 -7.36
N ASP A 51 -10.27 18.80 -7.32
CA ASP A 51 -10.57 19.93 -8.22
C ASP A 51 -9.57 21.08 -8.05
N ARG A 52 -9.00 21.25 -6.85
CA ARG A 52 -7.93 22.22 -6.55
C ARG A 52 -6.53 21.73 -6.87
N GLY A 53 -6.39 20.54 -7.45
CA GLY A 53 -5.09 20.01 -7.85
C GLY A 53 -4.37 19.19 -6.78
N VAL A 54 -5.01 18.87 -5.65
CA VAL A 54 -4.42 17.99 -4.63
C VAL A 54 -4.31 16.57 -5.20
N ARG A 55 -3.13 15.96 -5.08
CA ARG A 55 -2.82 14.60 -5.57
C ARG A 55 -2.24 13.67 -4.51
N ILE A 56 -1.93 14.17 -3.33
CA ILE A 56 -1.44 13.36 -2.20
C ILE A 56 -2.27 13.78 -1.00
N MET A 57 -3.03 12.86 -0.42
CA MET A 57 -3.96 13.17 0.65
C MET A 57 -3.73 12.29 1.87
N ASN A 58 -3.37 12.92 2.99
CA ASN A 58 -3.32 12.29 4.30
C ASN A 58 -4.72 12.23 4.92
N ASN A 59 -5.12 11.05 5.37
CA ASN A 59 -6.38 10.81 6.05
C ASN A 59 -6.14 10.10 7.37
N SER A 60 -6.20 10.87 8.45
CA SER A 60 -6.05 10.38 9.82
C SER A 60 -7.41 10.28 10.52
N TRP A 61 -8.36 9.67 9.82
CA TRP A 61 -9.75 9.47 10.23
C TRP A 61 -10.24 8.15 9.63
N GLY A 62 -11.24 7.55 10.28
CA GLY A 62 -11.84 6.30 9.86
C GLY A 62 -13.05 5.97 10.73
N TRP A 63 -13.77 4.92 10.37
CA TRP A 63 -14.80 4.34 11.23
C TRP A 63 -14.34 3.04 11.84
N ASP A 64 -14.83 2.73 13.03
CA ASP A 64 -14.54 1.51 13.80
C ASP A 64 -15.28 0.29 13.20
N PHE A 65 -15.14 0.11 11.89
CA PHE A 65 -15.51 -1.06 11.12
C PHE A 65 -14.25 -1.60 10.48
N TYR A 66 -14.02 -2.91 10.55
CA TYR A 66 -12.78 -3.50 10.09
C TYR A 66 -13.04 -4.36 8.85
N ILE A 67 -12.08 -4.38 7.93
CA ILE A 67 -12.20 -5.21 6.75
C ILE A 67 -12.20 -6.69 7.13
N GLY A 68 -13.02 -7.48 6.43
CA GLY A 68 -13.18 -8.90 6.76
C GLY A 68 -14.25 -9.21 7.81
N ASP A 69 -14.84 -8.21 8.49
CA ASP A 69 -15.90 -8.39 9.50
C ASP A 69 -17.30 -8.70 8.90
N GLY A 70 -17.35 -9.33 7.74
CA GLY A 70 -18.58 -9.86 7.14
C GLY A 70 -19.39 -8.87 6.31
N PHE A 71 -18.94 -7.62 6.12
CA PHE A 71 -19.54 -6.71 5.14
C PHE A 71 -19.24 -7.19 3.72
N SER A 72 -20.27 -7.22 2.88
CA SER A 72 -20.12 -7.48 1.45
C SER A 72 -19.71 -6.22 0.69
N LYS A 73 -19.06 -6.41 -0.46
CA LYS A 73 -18.75 -5.31 -1.39
C LYS A 73 -19.99 -4.49 -1.77
N ALA A 74 -21.13 -5.15 -1.96
CA ALA A 74 -22.38 -4.46 -2.32
C ALA A 74 -22.85 -3.51 -1.20
N GLU A 75 -22.82 -3.97 0.06
CA GLU A 75 -23.18 -3.14 1.21
C GLU A 75 -22.27 -1.92 1.36
N ILE A 76 -20.96 -2.08 1.13
CA ILE A 76 -20.01 -0.96 1.17
C ILE A 76 -20.28 0.04 0.04
N LEU A 77 -20.48 -0.42 -1.19
CA LEU A 77 -20.74 0.44 -2.34
C LEU A 77 -22.07 1.18 -2.24
N GLU A 78 -23.10 0.54 -1.67
CA GLU A 78 -24.42 1.15 -1.46
C GLU A 78 -24.45 2.07 -0.24
N GLY A 79 -23.68 1.75 0.80
CA GLY A 79 -23.59 2.53 2.03
C GLY A 79 -22.74 3.80 1.89
N LEU A 80 -21.76 3.81 0.98
CA LEU A 80 -20.77 4.89 0.83
C LEU A 80 -20.67 5.51 -0.56
N PRO A 81 -21.80 5.86 -1.20
CA PRO A 81 -21.78 6.35 -2.56
C PRO A 81 -20.94 7.62 -2.73
N GLY A 82 -20.91 8.51 -1.73
CA GLY A 82 -20.16 9.76 -1.75
C GLY A 82 -18.65 9.55 -1.70
N GLN A 83 -18.17 8.82 -0.69
CA GLN A 83 -16.74 8.51 -0.56
C GLN A 83 -16.24 7.67 -1.73
N ILE A 84 -16.96 6.63 -2.15
CA ILE A 84 -16.54 5.76 -3.26
C ILE A 84 -16.39 6.54 -4.57
N ALA A 85 -17.33 7.45 -4.86
CA ALA A 85 -17.23 8.31 -6.04
C ALA A 85 -15.98 9.21 -5.97
N ALA A 86 -15.72 9.83 -4.81
CA ALA A 86 -14.58 10.71 -4.63
C ALA A 86 -13.24 9.96 -4.66
N PHE A 87 -13.16 8.75 -4.08
CA PHE A 87 -11.98 7.89 -4.15
C PHE A 87 -11.65 7.49 -5.58
N ARG A 88 -12.66 7.10 -6.36
CA ARG A 88 -12.48 6.81 -7.80
C ARG A 88 -12.04 8.05 -8.58
N ASN A 89 -12.55 9.24 -8.25
CA ASN A 89 -12.13 10.48 -8.89
C ASN A 89 -10.69 10.86 -8.51
N MET A 90 -10.27 10.64 -7.27
CA MET A 90 -8.87 10.80 -6.85
C MET A 90 -7.95 9.86 -7.64
N ALA A 91 -8.30 8.57 -7.74
CA ALA A 91 -7.54 7.60 -8.53
C ALA A 91 -7.48 7.99 -10.02
N ALA A 92 -8.62 8.36 -10.62
CA ALA A 92 -8.69 8.81 -12.01
C ALA A 92 -7.88 10.11 -12.27
N ALA A 93 -7.64 10.91 -11.24
CA ALA A 93 -6.79 12.10 -11.31
C ALA A 93 -5.30 11.81 -11.05
N ASP A 94 -4.89 10.54 -10.99
CA ASP A 94 -3.54 10.09 -10.60
C ASP A 94 -3.14 10.56 -9.19
N GLY A 95 -4.11 10.58 -8.28
CA GLY A 95 -3.90 10.92 -6.87
C GLY A 95 -3.64 9.69 -6.00
N ILE A 96 -3.06 9.90 -4.82
CA ILE A 96 -2.78 8.89 -3.79
C ILE A 96 -3.52 9.27 -2.50
N MET A 97 -4.24 8.30 -1.95
CA MET A 97 -4.86 8.38 -0.63
C MET A 97 -4.03 7.59 0.39
N ILE A 98 -3.62 8.27 1.45
CA ILE A 98 -2.87 7.66 2.56
C ILE A 98 -3.77 7.67 3.79
N PHE A 99 -4.04 6.51 4.38
CA PHE A 99 -4.94 6.36 5.52
C PHE A 99 -4.27 5.68 6.71
N SER A 100 -4.53 6.16 7.92
CA SER A 100 -4.15 5.48 9.16
C SER A 100 -5.03 4.25 9.43
N THR A 101 -4.45 3.14 9.90
CA THR A 101 -5.18 1.87 10.13
C THR A 101 -6.19 1.90 11.29
N GLY A 102 -6.06 2.83 12.24
CA GLY A 102 -6.88 2.93 13.46
C GLY A 102 -6.08 2.65 14.73
N ASN A 103 -6.69 2.84 15.91
CA ASN A 103 -6.02 2.78 17.23
C ASN A 103 -6.80 1.91 18.23
N GLU A 104 -7.37 0.81 17.76
CA GLU A 104 -8.30 -0.04 18.52
C GLU A 104 -7.75 -1.46 18.74
N GLU A 105 -6.44 -1.64 18.57
CA GLU A 105 -5.72 -2.92 18.81
C GLU A 105 -6.25 -4.08 17.96
N GLN A 106 -6.80 -3.79 16.77
CA GLN A 106 -7.37 -4.80 15.89
C GLN A 106 -6.32 -5.45 14.99
N ALA A 107 -6.54 -6.73 14.67
CA ALA A 107 -5.74 -7.45 13.69
C ALA A 107 -5.98 -7.00 12.24
N GLN A 108 -6.97 -6.14 12.02
CA GLN A 108 -7.38 -5.65 10.70
C GLN A 108 -7.45 -4.13 10.72
N PRO A 109 -7.14 -3.47 9.60
CA PRO A 109 -7.28 -2.04 9.47
C PRO A 109 -8.76 -1.64 9.39
N ASN A 110 -9.03 -0.38 9.71
CA ASN A 110 -10.37 0.20 9.56
C ASN A 110 -10.84 0.24 8.09
N LEU A 111 -12.14 0.44 7.90
CA LEU A 111 -12.80 0.35 6.59
C LEU A 111 -12.18 1.26 5.54
N GLN A 112 -11.83 2.50 5.89
CA GLN A 112 -11.27 3.44 4.94
C GLN A 112 -9.85 3.05 4.54
N SER A 113 -8.96 2.75 5.50
CA SER A 113 -7.60 2.30 5.19
C SER A 113 -7.57 0.98 4.41
N GLY A 114 -8.54 0.09 4.67
CA GLY A 114 -8.73 -1.17 3.96
C GLY A 114 -9.60 -1.11 2.70
N MET A 115 -10.01 0.07 2.22
CA MET A 115 -10.97 0.20 1.11
C MET A 115 -10.63 -0.60 -0.16
N PRO A 116 -9.36 -0.76 -0.57
CA PRO A 116 -9.00 -1.60 -1.71
C PRO A 116 -9.47 -3.07 -1.60
N PHE A 117 -9.67 -3.60 -0.39
CA PHE A 117 -10.26 -4.93 -0.20
C PHE A 117 -11.65 -5.07 -0.86
N TYR A 118 -12.47 -4.00 -0.82
CA TYR A 118 -13.79 -3.97 -1.45
C TYR A 118 -13.75 -3.40 -2.87
N VAL A 119 -12.81 -2.51 -3.14
CA VAL A 119 -12.69 -1.77 -4.40
C VAL A 119 -11.26 -1.88 -4.94
N PRO A 120 -10.86 -3.06 -5.47
CA PRO A 120 -9.45 -3.37 -5.80
C PRO A 120 -8.83 -2.41 -6.81
N GLU A 121 -9.64 -1.78 -7.67
CA GLU A 121 -9.16 -0.77 -8.61
C GLU A 121 -8.52 0.47 -7.93
N LEU A 122 -8.68 0.65 -6.61
CA LEU A 122 -8.07 1.73 -5.84
C LEU A 122 -6.67 1.40 -5.30
N GLN A 123 -6.25 0.12 -5.25
CA GLN A 123 -5.05 -0.32 -4.53
C GLN A 123 -3.78 0.42 -4.97
N ALA A 124 -3.61 0.62 -6.28
CA ALA A 124 -2.45 1.34 -6.84
C ALA A 124 -2.36 2.81 -6.40
N HIS A 125 -3.46 3.38 -5.89
CA HIS A 125 -3.60 4.75 -5.45
C HIS A 125 -3.76 4.85 -3.92
N TRP A 126 -3.43 3.79 -3.17
CA TRP A 126 -3.74 3.67 -1.75
C TRP A 126 -2.51 3.28 -0.93
N LEU A 127 -2.38 3.85 0.27
CA LEU A 127 -1.45 3.38 1.29
C LEU A 127 -2.15 3.36 2.65
N ALA A 128 -2.17 2.20 3.30
CA ALA A 128 -2.56 2.06 4.69
C ALA A 128 -1.32 2.18 5.59
N VAL A 129 -1.43 2.85 6.73
CA VAL A 129 -0.28 3.14 7.58
C VAL A 129 -0.56 2.76 9.03
N THR A 130 0.15 1.73 9.50
CA THR A 130 0.18 1.35 10.92
C THR A 130 1.30 2.07 11.66
N ALA A 131 1.30 1.99 12.99
CA ALA A 131 2.20 2.74 13.86
C ALA A 131 3.18 1.84 14.58
N VAL A 132 4.45 2.23 14.56
CA VAL A 132 5.49 1.68 15.44
C VAL A 132 5.93 2.68 16.50
N GLY A 133 6.37 2.15 17.63
CA GLY A 133 7.09 2.88 18.66
C GLY A 133 8.57 3.12 18.29
N PRO A 134 9.36 3.72 19.19
CA PRO A 134 10.77 4.08 18.93
C PRO A 134 11.70 2.90 18.65
N THR A 135 11.33 1.69 19.08
CA THR A 135 12.11 0.45 18.88
C THR A 135 11.80 -0.25 17.56
N GLY A 136 10.82 0.23 16.79
CA GLY A 136 10.31 -0.45 15.60
C GLY A 136 9.28 -1.54 15.91
N GLU A 137 8.95 -1.78 17.19
CA GLU A 137 7.85 -2.65 17.58
C GLU A 137 6.50 -1.97 17.30
N ILE A 138 5.50 -2.78 16.92
CA ILE A 138 4.12 -2.31 16.73
C ILE A 138 3.65 -1.57 17.99
N ALA A 139 3.08 -0.38 17.80
CA ALA A 139 2.59 0.41 18.92
C ALA A 139 1.39 -0.28 19.56
N SER A 140 1.30 -0.25 20.90
CA SER A 140 0.34 -1.04 21.68
C SER A 140 -1.13 -0.83 21.30
N TYR A 141 -1.46 0.34 20.75
CA TYR A 141 -2.81 0.73 20.33
C TYR A 141 -3.11 0.44 18.85
N ALA A 142 -2.09 0.19 18.02
CA ALA A 142 -2.23 0.27 16.56
C ALA A 142 -3.02 -0.91 15.99
N ASN A 143 -3.94 -0.63 15.06
CA ASN A 143 -4.49 -1.69 14.22
C ASN A 143 -3.42 -2.17 13.24
N HIS A 144 -3.34 -3.48 13.04
CA HIS A 144 -2.39 -4.13 12.16
C HIS A 144 -2.73 -3.94 10.68
N CYS A 145 -1.79 -4.28 9.79
CA CYS A 145 -2.01 -4.23 8.35
C CYS A 145 -3.03 -5.27 7.85
N GLY A 146 -3.11 -6.44 8.47
CA GLY A 146 -4.09 -7.48 8.18
C GLY A 146 -4.23 -7.83 6.70
N LEU A 147 -5.47 -7.89 6.23
CA LEU A 147 -5.83 -8.12 4.82
C LEU A 147 -5.38 -6.99 3.87
N ALA A 148 -4.88 -5.88 4.40
CA ALA A 148 -4.33 -4.77 3.63
C ALA A 148 -2.79 -4.82 3.47
N ALA A 149 -2.12 -5.88 3.92
CA ALA A 149 -0.66 -6.00 3.90
C ALA A 149 -0.05 -5.53 2.57
N GLU A 150 -0.64 -5.90 1.43
CA GLU A 150 -0.14 -5.55 0.09
C GLU A 150 -0.05 -4.04 -0.21
N TRP A 151 -0.84 -3.21 0.46
CA TRP A 151 -0.80 -1.74 0.35
C TRP A 151 -0.54 -1.06 1.69
N CYS A 152 -0.03 -1.79 2.68
CA CYS A 152 0.19 -1.31 4.03
C CYS A 152 1.68 -1.28 4.39
N LEU A 153 2.08 -0.29 5.17
CA LEU A 153 3.41 -0.22 5.77
C LEU A 153 3.35 0.43 7.16
N ALA A 154 4.40 0.26 7.94
CA ALA A 154 4.57 0.88 9.23
C ALA A 154 5.34 2.21 9.14
N ALA A 155 5.00 3.16 10.01
CA ALA A 155 5.77 4.38 10.20
C ALA A 155 5.76 4.82 11.68
N PRO A 156 6.67 5.72 12.09
CA PRO A 156 6.72 6.21 13.47
C PRO A 156 5.38 6.86 13.89
N GLY A 157 4.64 6.18 14.77
CA GLY A 157 3.42 6.69 15.39
C GLY A 157 3.60 6.99 16.87
N GLY A 158 4.69 6.51 17.47
CA GLY A 158 5.01 6.64 18.88
C GLY A 158 4.26 5.63 19.75
N GLU A 159 4.56 5.62 21.05
CA GLU A 159 3.96 4.70 22.04
C GLU A 159 3.31 5.47 23.20
N VAL A 160 2.27 4.89 23.79
CA VAL A 160 1.61 5.39 25.00
C VAL A 160 2.10 4.58 26.20
N THR A 161 3.33 4.86 26.64
CA THR A 161 3.88 4.34 27.89
C THR A 161 3.48 5.22 29.06
N THR A 162 2.96 4.61 30.14
CA THR A 162 2.50 5.39 31.31
C THR A 162 3.66 6.14 31.96
N GLY A 163 3.59 7.47 31.93
CA GLY A 163 4.59 8.34 32.58
C GLY A 163 5.85 8.62 31.75
N ASP A 164 5.94 8.09 30.52
CA ASP A 164 6.98 8.44 29.56
C ASP A 164 6.37 9.09 28.32
N PHE A 165 6.75 10.35 28.07
CA PHE A 165 6.35 11.10 26.89
C PHE A 165 7.45 11.09 25.82
N GLY A 166 8.62 10.50 26.11
CA GLY A 166 9.75 10.42 25.20
C GLY A 166 9.51 9.52 23.99
N ASP A 167 8.58 8.58 24.12
CA ASP A 167 8.27 7.60 23.07
C ASP A 167 7.18 8.08 22.09
N GLN A 168 6.65 9.29 22.28
CA GLN A 168 5.60 9.88 21.46
C GLN A 168 6.17 10.80 20.36
N ILE A 169 5.36 11.11 19.36
CA ILE A 169 5.76 11.98 18.25
C ILE A 169 5.59 13.45 18.65
N VAL A 170 6.69 14.20 18.55
CA VAL A 170 6.70 15.66 18.71
C VAL A 170 6.34 16.32 17.39
N SER A 171 5.39 17.25 17.40
CA SER A 171 5.05 18.06 16.22
C SER A 171 4.60 19.47 16.62
N ASP A 172 4.38 20.34 15.64
CA ASP A 172 3.79 21.66 15.89
C ASP A 172 2.41 21.52 16.52
N GLY A 173 2.20 22.27 17.61
CA GLY A 173 0.98 22.28 18.40
C GLY A 173 0.14 23.53 18.16
N THR A 174 -1.18 23.38 18.28
CA THR A 174 -2.11 24.53 18.33
C THR A 174 -2.33 25.00 19.77
N ASN A 175 -2.84 26.23 19.96
CA ASN A 175 -3.25 26.78 21.27
C ASN A 175 -2.15 26.80 22.35
N GLY A 176 -0.93 27.17 21.98
CA GLY A 176 0.21 27.33 22.90
C GLY A 176 1.04 26.06 23.11
N GLY A 177 0.56 24.88 22.74
CA GLY A 177 1.33 23.63 22.89
C GLY A 177 1.77 23.35 24.32
N LEU A 178 2.73 22.43 24.50
CA LEU A 178 3.34 22.07 25.77
C LEU A 178 3.96 23.31 26.45
N GLY A 179 3.25 23.85 27.44
CA GLY A 179 3.74 24.95 28.26
C GLY A 179 4.00 26.26 27.51
N GLY A 180 3.37 26.50 26.35
CA GLY A 180 3.62 27.71 25.55
C GLY A 180 4.68 27.55 24.46
N SER A 181 5.29 26.37 24.30
CA SER A 181 6.33 26.09 23.30
C SER A 181 5.85 26.14 21.84
N GLY A 182 4.54 25.97 21.62
CA GLY A 182 3.99 25.74 20.29
C GLY A 182 4.27 24.33 19.74
N LEU A 183 4.72 23.40 20.59
CA LEU A 183 4.88 21.97 20.26
C LEU A 183 3.79 21.15 20.94
N ASP A 184 3.40 20.03 20.37
CA ASP A 184 2.53 19.04 20.99
C ASP A 184 3.17 17.65 20.85
N ILE A 185 2.84 16.76 21.79
CA ILE A 185 3.36 15.39 21.83
C ILE A 185 2.16 14.45 21.84
N LYS A 186 2.11 13.56 20.84
CA LYS A 186 1.01 12.62 20.66
C LYS A 186 1.52 11.28 20.15
N ALA A 187 0.77 10.22 20.43
CA ALA A 187 0.89 8.94 19.75
C ALA A 187 -0.39 8.63 18.97
N GLY A 188 -0.24 7.85 17.90
CA GLY A 188 -1.34 7.36 17.08
C GLY A 188 -0.90 6.93 15.69
N THR A 189 -1.67 6.08 15.02
CA THR A 189 -1.55 5.85 13.57
C THR A 189 -1.81 7.14 12.77
N SER A 190 -2.51 8.10 13.38
CA SER A 190 -2.63 9.49 12.91
C SER A 190 -1.33 10.29 12.91
N MET A 191 -0.31 9.86 13.65
CA MET A 191 1.05 10.41 13.63
C MET A 191 1.95 9.63 12.66
N ALA A 192 1.66 8.35 12.41
CA ALA A 192 2.37 7.53 11.43
C ALA A 192 2.04 7.92 9.98
N ALA A 193 0.74 7.98 9.62
CA ALA A 193 0.27 8.34 8.27
C ALA A 193 0.91 9.62 7.66
N PRO A 194 1.10 10.73 8.40
CA PRO A 194 1.74 11.91 7.84
C PRO A 194 3.23 11.74 7.53
N HIS A 195 3.95 10.81 8.18
CA HIS A 195 5.32 10.50 7.77
C HIS A 195 5.35 9.89 6.36
N VAL A 196 4.46 8.92 6.09
CA VAL A 196 4.30 8.31 4.77
C VAL A 196 3.81 9.33 3.74
N THR A 197 2.89 10.22 4.13
CA THR A 197 2.43 11.31 3.24
C THR A 197 3.60 12.20 2.81
N GLY A 198 4.48 12.56 3.76
CA GLY A 198 5.70 13.30 3.45
C GLY A 198 6.65 12.50 2.54
N ALA A 199 6.81 11.20 2.78
CA ALA A 199 7.61 10.33 1.92
C ALA A 199 7.09 10.29 0.48
N VAL A 200 5.77 10.17 0.28
CA VAL A 200 5.13 10.21 -1.05
C VAL A 200 5.36 11.56 -1.73
N ALA A 201 5.35 12.67 -0.98
CA ALA A 201 5.67 13.99 -1.53
C ALA A 201 7.14 14.07 -2.00
N ILE A 202 8.08 13.51 -1.23
CA ILE A 202 9.49 13.38 -1.64
C ILE A 202 9.61 12.48 -2.88
N ALA A 203 8.93 11.33 -2.89
CA ALA A 203 8.92 10.41 -4.04
C ALA A 203 8.43 11.12 -5.32
N ARG A 204 7.36 11.93 -5.23
CA ARG A 204 6.88 12.76 -6.35
C ARG A 204 7.92 13.80 -6.78
N GLN A 205 8.70 14.36 -5.86
CA GLN A 205 9.80 15.27 -6.21
C GLN A 205 10.94 14.56 -6.93
N MET A 206 11.28 13.35 -6.49
CA MET A 206 12.31 12.49 -7.10
C MET A 206 11.90 12.05 -8.51
N PHE A 207 10.63 11.67 -8.68
CA PHE A 207 10.06 11.17 -9.93
C PHE A 207 8.81 11.96 -10.34
N PRO A 208 8.96 13.20 -10.87
CA PRO A 208 7.83 14.10 -11.15
C PRO A 208 6.77 13.52 -12.10
N ASN A 209 7.21 12.69 -13.05
CA ASN A 209 6.37 12.11 -14.10
C ASN A 209 5.88 10.69 -13.77
N ALA A 210 6.30 10.10 -12.65
CA ALA A 210 5.84 8.76 -12.29
C ALA A 210 4.34 8.78 -11.99
N PRO A 211 3.60 7.75 -12.43
CA PRO A 211 2.21 7.59 -12.03
C PRO A 211 2.13 7.31 -10.52
N ALA A 212 0.96 7.57 -9.92
CA ALA A 212 0.69 7.30 -8.52
C ALA A 212 1.06 5.86 -8.11
N SER A 213 0.78 4.89 -8.98
CA SER A 213 1.14 3.48 -8.80
C SER A 213 2.64 3.24 -8.64
N GLY A 214 3.47 3.96 -9.39
CA GLY A 214 4.92 3.90 -9.28
C GLY A 214 5.42 4.49 -7.96
N LEU A 215 4.79 5.59 -7.51
CA LEU A 215 5.15 6.25 -6.25
C LEU A 215 4.75 5.44 -5.02
N THR A 216 3.55 4.86 -5.00
CA THR A 216 3.11 3.97 -3.91
C THR A 216 3.99 2.73 -3.86
N ARG A 217 4.26 2.11 -5.01
CA ARG A 217 5.18 0.97 -5.12
C ARG A 217 6.58 1.31 -4.61
N LEU A 218 7.15 2.46 -5.00
CA LEU A 218 8.46 2.91 -4.53
C LEU A 218 8.51 2.97 -2.99
N VAL A 219 7.52 3.63 -2.37
CA VAL A 219 7.47 3.78 -0.91
C VAL A 219 7.34 2.44 -0.20
N LEU A 220 6.51 1.53 -0.72
CA LEU A 220 6.32 0.19 -0.14
C LEU A 220 7.56 -0.69 -0.29
N ALA A 221 8.10 -0.78 -1.49
CA ALA A 221 9.21 -1.66 -1.85
C ALA A 221 10.54 -1.26 -1.20
N THR A 222 10.69 0.00 -0.80
CA THR A 222 11.90 0.51 -0.15
C THR A 222 11.80 0.50 1.36
N ALA A 223 10.67 0.07 1.93
CA ALA A 223 10.53 -0.12 3.36
C ALA A 223 11.55 -1.14 3.90
N THR A 224 11.95 -0.96 5.15
CA THR A 224 12.76 -1.94 5.88
C THR A 224 11.82 -3.00 6.45
N ASP A 225 11.99 -4.23 6.00
CA ASP A 225 11.27 -5.40 6.50
C ASP A 225 11.26 -5.48 8.04
N LEU A 226 10.09 -5.71 8.62
CA LEU A 226 9.88 -5.84 10.07
C LEU A 226 9.00 -7.07 10.34
N GLY A 227 9.25 -7.77 11.46
CA GLY A 227 8.44 -8.93 11.83
C GLY A 227 8.86 -10.20 11.10
N GLU A 228 7.89 -10.89 10.50
CA GLU A 228 8.18 -12.05 9.65
C GLU A 228 8.83 -11.59 8.35
N THR A 229 9.75 -12.37 7.79
CA THR A 229 10.47 -11.93 6.59
C THR A 229 9.52 -11.76 5.41
N GLY A 230 9.46 -10.54 4.87
CA GLY A 230 8.63 -10.23 3.73
C GLY A 230 7.30 -9.61 4.10
N LEU A 231 6.33 -9.72 3.19
CA LEU A 231 5.01 -9.17 3.44
C LEU A 231 4.30 -9.92 4.57
N ASP A 232 3.94 -9.21 5.63
CA ASP A 232 3.28 -9.77 6.82
C ASP A 232 1.99 -9.01 7.21
N ASP A 233 1.17 -9.64 8.05
CA ASP A 233 -0.12 -9.07 8.46
C ASP A 233 -0.02 -8.06 9.60
N VAL A 234 1.15 -7.86 10.22
CA VAL A 234 1.36 -6.86 11.27
C VAL A 234 1.89 -5.56 10.68
N TYR A 235 3.01 -5.63 9.95
CA TYR A 235 3.76 -4.47 9.45
C TYR A 235 3.60 -4.25 7.93
N GLY A 236 2.96 -5.16 7.21
CA GLY A 236 2.80 -5.05 5.76
C GLY A 236 4.14 -5.15 5.06
N TRP A 237 4.55 -4.09 4.37
CA TRP A 237 5.87 -4.00 3.74
C TRP A 237 7.02 -3.66 4.71
N GLY A 238 6.72 -3.40 5.99
CA GLY A 238 7.70 -3.02 7.00
C GLY A 238 7.77 -1.52 7.25
N LEU A 239 8.88 -1.05 7.80
CA LEU A 239 9.08 0.33 8.23
C LEU A 239 9.44 1.26 7.06
N LEU A 240 8.72 2.37 6.92
CA LEU A 240 9.08 3.47 6.02
C LEU A 240 10.58 3.82 6.12
N ASN A 241 11.29 3.79 4.99
CA ASN A 241 12.71 4.09 4.94
C ASN A 241 13.05 5.05 3.80
N LEU A 242 13.30 6.32 4.17
CA LEU A 242 13.66 7.37 3.20
C LEU A 242 15.08 7.22 2.63
N GLU A 243 15.99 6.55 3.34
CA GLU A 243 17.35 6.31 2.86
C GLU A 243 17.33 5.28 1.72
N ASN A 244 16.62 4.18 1.90
CA ASN A 244 16.39 3.19 0.83
C ASN A 244 15.65 3.81 -0.35
N MET A 245 14.69 4.69 -0.10
CA MET A 245 14.00 5.39 -1.17
C MET A 245 14.96 6.29 -1.96
N ALA A 246 15.79 7.07 -1.27
CA ALA A 246 16.76 7.96 -1.89
C ALA A 246 17.86 7.23 -2.66
N SER A 247 18.25 6.02 -2.22
CA SER A 247 19.29 5.24 -2.90
C SER A 247 18.89 4.78 -4.29
N VAL A 248 17.60 4.70 -4.63
CA VAL A 248 17.11 4.42 -5.99
C VAL A 248 17.58 5.47 -7.02
N LEU A 249 17.98 6.67 -6.59
CA LEU A 249 18.56 7.68 -7.49
C LEU A 249 20.01 7.37 -7.90
N ASP A 250 20.68 6.47 -7.20
CA ASP A 250 21.95 5.93 -7.66
C ASP A 250 21.67 4.97 -8.83
N ALA A 251 22.31 5.19 -9.98
CA ALA A 251 22.04 4.42 -11.19
C ALA A 251 22.25 2.90 -11.00
N GLU A 252 23.15 2.49 -10.10
CA GLU A 252 23.42 1.07 -9.82
C GLU A 252 22.43 0.46 -8.82
N ALA A 253 21.90 1.24 -7.87
CA ALA A 253 20.91 0.74 -6.91
C ALA A 253 19.48 0.85 -7.46
N GLY A 254 19.20 1.88 -8.26
CA GLY A 254 17.94 2.10 -8.95
C GLY A 254 17.67 1.04 -10.01
N SER A 255 18.71 0.58 -10.71
CA SER A 255 18.57 -0.51 -11.68
C SER A 255 18.19 -1.82 -11.00
N VAL A 256 18.83 -2.17 -9.88
CA VAL A 256 18.48 -3.39 -9.12
C VAL A 256 17.04 -3.34 -8.61
N PHE A 257 16.59 -2.16 -8.17
CA PHE A 257 15.22 -1.97 -7.73
C PHE A 257 14.20 -2.07 -8.89
N ALA A 258 14.48 -1.42 -10.02
CA ALA A 258 13.63 -1.47 -11.21
C ALA A 258 13.57 -2.89 -11.79
N ASN A 259 14.71 -3.57 -11.84
CA ASN A 259 14.84 -4.94 -12.34
C ASN A 259 14.18 -5.94 -11.39
N GLY A 260 14.25 -5.73 -10.08
CA GLY A 260 13.48 -6.51 -9.09
C GLY A 260 11.97 -6.27 -9.20
N ALA A 261 11.52 -5.04 -9.46
CA ALA A 261 10.11 -4.75 -9.67
C ALA A 261 9.57 -5.38 -10.96
N TRP A 262 10.34 -5.33 -12.05
CA TRP A 262 10.01 -6.00 -13.31
C TRP A 262 10.04 -7.53 -13.16
N ALA A 263 11.05 -8.10 -12.50
CA ALA A 263 11.13 -9.54 -12.22
C ALA A 263 9.93 -10.04 -11.39
N ALA A 264 9.42 -9.22 -10.47
CA ALA A 264 8.20 -9.52 -9.71
C ALA A 264 6.95 -9.55 -10.61
N ASP A 265 6.82 -8.59 -11.53
CA ASP A 265 5.73 -8.55 -12.53
C ASP A 265 5.80 -9.77 -13.45
N GLU A 266 7.00 -10.19 -13.84
CA GLU A 266 7.19 -11.37 -14.69
C GLU A 266 6.84 -12.68 -13.98
N GLY A 267 7.10 -12.74 -12.67
CA GLY A 267 6.59 -13.82 -11.80
C GLY A 267 5.07 -13.88 -11.77
N GLN A 268 4.39 -12.73 -11.68
CA GLN A 268 2.92 -12.63 -11.70
C GLN A 268 2.33 -12.99 -13.07
N SER A 269 2.93 -12.51 -14.17
CA SER A 269 2.52 -12.84 -15.54
C SER A 269 2.56 -14.36 -15.79
N ALA A 270 3.61 -15.04 -15.35
CA ALA A 270 3.73 -16.50 -15.45
C ALA A 270 2.63 -17.25 -14.68
N LEU A 271 2.25 -16.73 -13.51
CA LEU A 271 1.14 -17.27 -12.72
C LEU A 271 -0.20 -17.07 -13.44
N ILE A 272 -0.49 -15.86 -13.92
CA ILE A 272 -1.72 -15.53 -14.65
C ILE A 272 -1.85 -16.41 -15.88
N GLU A 273 -0.77 -16.60 -16.65
CA GLU A 273 -0.77 -17.48 -17.82
C GLU A 273 -1.11 -18.93 -17.43
N THR A 274 -0.52 -19.44 -16.34
CA THR A 274 -0.78 -20.78 -15.83
C THR A 274 -2.26 -20.96 -15.43
N LEU A 275 -2.83 -19.99 -14.71
CA LEU A 275 -4.23 -19.99 -14.30
C LEU A 275 -5.18 -19.87 -15.49
N THR A 276 -4.84 -19.01 -16.46
CA THR A 276 -5.56 -18.87 -17.73
C THR A 276 -5.56 -20.19 -18.50
N GLY A 277 -4.39 -20.84 -18.60
CA GLY A 277 -4.24 -22.14 -19.23
C GLY A 277 -5.10 -23.21 -18.55
N ARG A 278 -5.16 -23.24 -17.21
CA ARG A 278 -6.04 -24.13 -16.46
C ARG A 278 -7.52 -23.89 -16.79
N LEU A 279 -7.93 -22.63 -16.92
CA LEU A 279 -9.30 -22.24 -17.26
C LEU A 279 -9.68 -22.60 -18.71
N ILE A 280 -8.78 -22.40 -19.67
CA ILE A 280 -9.01 -22.67 -21.10
C ILE A 280 -8.96 -24.17 -21.41
N ALA A 281 -8.00 -24.90 -20.86
CA ALA A 281 -7.79 -26.31 -21.17
C ALA A 281 -8.96 -27.22 -20.73
N GLY A 282 -9.80 -26.76 -19.78
CA GLY A 282 -11.08 -27.40 -19.48
C GLY A 282 -11.01 -28.78 -18.81
N GLY A 283 -9.88 -29.12 -18.15
CA GLY A 283 -9.69 -30.40 -17.45
C GLY A 283 -10.71 -30.63 -16.31
N PRO A 284 -10.84 -31.86 -15.76
CA PRO A 284 -11.84 -32.16 -14.74
C PRO A 284 -11.73 -31.22 -13.54
N ALA A 285 -12.89 -30.78 -13.05
CA ALA A 285 -12.98 -29.95 -11.85
C ALA A 285 -12.41 -30.70 -10.64
N GLY A 286 -11.66 -30.01 -9.78
CA GLY A 286 -11.13 -30.54 -8.54
C GLY A 286 -9.73 -30.04 -8.23
N ALA A 287 -8.98 -30.81 -7.43
CA ALA A 287 -7.61 -30.50 -7.07
C ALA A 287 -6.67 -30.62 -8.28
N TRP A 288 -5.77 -29.66 -8.42
CA TRP A 288 -4.76 -29.65 -9.47
C TRP A 288 -3.47 -29.01 -8.97
N ALA A 289 -2.36 -29.32 -9.66
CA ALA A 289 -1.09 -28.67 -9.46
C ALA A 289 -0.37 -28.51 -10.80
N SER A 290 0.41 -27.44 -10.93
CA SER A 290 1.29 -27.18 -12.06
C SER A 290 2.63 -26.65 -11.58
N VAL A 291 3.65 -26.87 -12.38
CA VAL A 291 4.86 -26.05 -12.35
C VAL A 291 4.63 -24.85 -13.26
N LEU A 292 5.25 -23.72 -12.94
CA LEU A 292 5.31 -22.54 -13.81
C LEU A 292 6.78 -22.22 -14.07
N GLY A 293 7.05 -21.74 -15.28
CA GLY A 293 8.36 -21.31 -15.70
C GLY A 293 8.21 -20.24 -16.76
N ALA A 294 8.95 -19.16 -16.63
CA ALA A 294 8.99 -18.08 -17.60
C ALA A 294 10.41 -17.54 -17.69
N HIS A 295 10.76 -17.03 -18.85
CA HIS A 295 12.01 -16.31 -19.09
C HIS A 295 11.63 -14.99 -19.73
N GLY A 296 12.16 -13.90 -19.19
CA GLY A 296 11.98 -12.54 -19.70
C GLY A 296 13.34 -11.89 -19.92
N GLU A 297 13.41 -11.02 -20.92
CA GLU A 297 14.57 -10.18 -21.20
C GLU A 297 14.02 -8.80 -21.56
N HIS A 298 14.66 -7.74 -21.08
CA HIS A 298 14.36 -6.40 -21.54
C HIS A 298 15.64 -5.58 -21.75
N ASP A 299 15.62 -4.77 -22.82
CA ASP A 299 16.72 -3.88 -23.14
C ASP A 299 16.85 -2.74 -22.12
N ALA A 300 18.08 -2.26 -21.94
CA ALA A 300 18.35 -1.09 -21.12
C ALA A 300 17.47 0.11 -21.51
N THR A 301 16.86 0.72 -20.50
CA THR A 301 16.08 1.94 -20.62
C THR A 301 16.87 3.11 -20.02
N PRO A 302 16.43 4.38 -20.18
CA PRO A 302 17.05 5.49 -19.48
C PRO A 302 17.06 5.36 -17.94
N ASP A 303 16.17 4.53 -17.40
CA ASP A 303 15.88 4.42 -15.97
C ASP A 303 16.34 3.08 -15.35
N ALA A 304 16.79 2.10 -16.16
CA ALA A 304 17.30 0.80 -15.71
C ALA A 304 18.25 0.15 -16.73
N TYR A 305 19.27 -0.58 -16.25
CA TYR A 305 20.07 -1.47 -17.11
C TYR A 305 19.20 -2.62 -17.61
N GLY A 306 19.51 -3.12 -18.81
CA GLY A 306 18.85 -4.31 -19.34
C GLY A 306 19.06 -5.48 -18.38
N ALA A 307 18.11 -6.41 -18.35
CA ALA A 307 18.19 -7.56 -17.46
C ALA A 307 17.49 -8.77 -18.05
N ASP A 308 18.06 -9.94 -17.75
CA ASP A 308 17.46 -11.25 -17.96
C ASP A 308 16.80 -11.69 -16.65
N ALA A 309 15.62 -12.30 -16.73
CA ALA A 309 14.92 -12.89 -15.59
C ALA A 309 14.44 -14.31 -15.88
N ASP A 310 14.72 -15.23 -14.96
CA ASP A 310 14.27 -16.61 -14.97
C ASP A 310 13.32 -16.86 -13.79
N THR A 311 12.04 -17.08 -14.11
CA THR A 311 11.00 -17.43 -13.14
C THR A 311 10.83 -18.95 -13.09
N PHE A 312 10.86 -19.51 -11.87
CA PHE A 312 10.46 -20.87 -11.58
C PHE A 312 9.46 -20.90 -10.42
N GLY A 313 8.42 -21.73 -10.51
CA GLY A 313 7.49 -21.86 -9.40
C GLY A 313 6.61 -23.10 -9.46
N VAL A 314 5.82 -23.24 -8.40
CA VAL A 314 4.78 -24.25 -8.27
C VAL A 314 3.46 -23.57 -7.91
N VAL A 315 2.38 -24.06 -8.48
CA VAL A 315 1.02 -23.63 -8.15
C VAL A 315 0.15 -24.85 -7.90
N ALA A 316 -0.64 -24.80 -6.84
CA ALA A 316 -1.61 -25.83 -6.51
C ALA A 316 -2.95 -25.17 -6.21
N GLY A 317 -4.03 -25.77 -6.71
CA GLY A 317 -5.35 -25.17 -6.57
C GLY A 317 -6.47 -26.18 -6.56
N TYR A 318 -7.66 -25.64 -6.34
CA TYR A 318 -8.91 -26.38 -6.43
C TYR A 318 -9.90 -25.54 -7.23
N ASP A 319 -10.50 -26.13 -8.25
CA ASP A 319 -11.58 -25.52 -9.02
C ASP A 319 -12.86 -26.37 -8.98
N MET A 320 -14.00 -25.70 -9.12
CA MET A 320 -15.31 -26.33 -9.24
C MET A 320 -16.08 -25.78 -10.43
N ALA A 321 -16.88 -26.66 -11.05
CA ALA A 321 -17.86 -26.25 -12.05
C ALA A 321 -19.08 -25.65 -11.33
N ALA A 322 -19.17 -24.33 -11.31
CA ALA A 322 -20.31 -23.61 -10.73
C ALA A 322 -21.56 -23.72 -11.62
N THR A 323 -21.37 -23.80 -12.95
CA THR A 323 -22.42 -24.12 -13.94
C THR A 323 -21.81 -24.96 -15.08
N GLU A 324 -22.60 -25.37 -16.08
CA GLU A 324 -22.07 -25.99 -17.32
C GLU A 324 -21.03 -25.11 -18.05
N THR A 325 -20.98 -23.82 -17.73
CA THR A 325 -20.20 -22.81 -18.45
C THR A 325 -19.36 -21.91 -17.55
N THR A 326 -19.40 -22.14 -16.24
CA THR A 326 -18.74 -21.32 -15.23
C THR A 326 -17.84 -22.18 -14.37
N ARG A 327 -16.58 -21.80 -14.29
CA ARG A 327 -15.61 -22.41 -13.37
C ARG A 327 -15.13 -21.34 -12.39
N ILE A 328 -15.03 -21.71 -11.13
CA ILE A 328 -14.47 -20.87 -10.06
C ILE A 328 -13.47 -21.71 -9.29
N GLY A 329 -12.33 -21.14 -8.94
CA GLY A 329 -11.32 -21.82 -8.15
C GLY A 329 -10.45 -20.87 -7.36
N ALA A 330 -9.66 -21.47 -6.47
CA ALA A 330 -8.58 -20.80 -5.76
C ALA A 330 -7.28 -21.56 -5.99
N ALA A 331 -6.16 -20.85 -5.97
CA ALA A 331 -4.83 -21.44 -6.09
C ALA A 331 -3.84 -20.71 -5.17
N LEU A 332 -2.89 -21.48 -4.65
CA LEU A 332 -1.72 -20.97 -3.95
C LEU A 332 -0.50 -21.24 -4.83
N SER A 333 0.34 -20.24 -5.06
CA SER A 333 1.59 -20.39 -5.80
C SER A 333 2.78 -19.89 -5.02
N MET A 334 3.91 -20.55 -5.24
CA MET A 334 5.23 -20.12 -4.79
C MET A 334 6.10 -19.94 -6.03
N THR A 335 6.61 -18.73 -6.25
CA THR A 335 7.48 -18.40 -7.37
C THR A 335 8.80 -17.84 -6.88
N ARG A 336 9.84 -18.06 -7.68
CA ARG A 336 11.16 -17.49 -7.56
C ARG A 336 11.54 -16.94 -8.92
N THR A 337 11.90 -15.66 -8.96
CA THR A 337 12.44 -15.01 -10.15
C THR A 337 13.86 -14.57 -9.83
N ASP A 338 14.83 -15.21 -10.46
CA ASP A 338 16.23 -14.77 -10.43
C ASP A 338 16.42 -13.80 -11.60
N PHE A 339 17.08 -12.65 -11.38
CA PHE A 339 17.39 -11.71 -12.45
C PHE A 339 18.84 -11.23 -12.37
N ASP A 340 19.46 -11.04 -13.53
CA ASP A 340 20.84 -10.57 -13.68
C ASP A 340 20.88 -9.34 -14.61
N GLU A 341 21.63 -8.31 -14.23
CA GLU A 341 21.75 -7.07 -15.01
C GLU A 341 22.81 -7.19 -16.12
N ASP A 342 22.45 -6.78 -17.33
CA ASP A 342 23.33 -6.82 -18.49
C ASP A 342 24.58 -5.97 -18.32
N GLY A 343 25.73 -6.65 -18.34
CA GLY A 343 27.04 -5.99 -18.32
C GLY A 343 27.50 -5.54 -16.93
N LEU A 344 26.80 -5.93 -15.87
CA LEU A 344 27.19 -5.75 -14.47
C LEU A 344 27.26 -7.11 -13.75
N ASP A 345 28.10 -7.24 -12.71
CA ASP A 345 28.08 -8.41 -11.80
C ASP A 345 27.02 -8.19 -10.70
N ASN A 346 25.86 -7.63 -11.06
CA ASN A 346 24.76 -7.33 -10.17
C ASN A 346 23.52 -8.11 -10.62
N GLY A 347 22.80 -8.67 -9.66
CA GLY A 347 21.57 -9.43 -9.86
C GLY A 347 20.80 -9.50 -8.55
N GLY A 348 19.63 -10.10 -8.59
CA GLY A 348 18.79 -10.25 -7.43
C GLY A 348 17.79 -11.38 -7.59
N ARG A 349 17.00 -11.60 -6.53
CA ARG A 349 15.98 -12.64 -6.49
C ARG A 349 14.69 -12.09 -5.92
N VAL A 350 13.57 -12.43 -6.56
CA VAL A 350 12.22 -12.18 -6.06
C VAL A 350 11.56 -13.51 -5.73
N ASP A 351 11.25 -13.76 -4.46
CA ASP A 351 10.43 -14.91 -4.05
C ASP A 351 9.01 -14.41 -3.74
N ALA A 352 7.97 -15.04 -4.29
CA ALA A 352 6.58 -14.65 -4.04
C ALA A 352 5.67 -15.83 -3.67
N LEU A 353 4.75 -15.59 -2.73
CA LEU A 353 3.67 -16.48 -2.33
C LEU A 353 2.34 -15.81 -2.69
N THR A 354 1.60 -16.33 -3.67
CA THR A 354 0.37 -15.69 -4.17
C THR A 354 -0.84 -16.58 -3.93
N LEU A 355 -1.91 -15.99 -3.40
CA LEU A 355 -3.23 -16.62 -3.28
C LEU A 355 -4.15 -16.02 -4.33
N SER A 356 -4.47 -16.80 -5.36
CA SER A 356 -5.29 -16.38 -6.48
C SER A 356 -6.71 -16.90 -6.38
N GLY A 357 -7.69 -16.02 -6.58
CA GLY A 357 -9.08 -16.38 -6.89
C GLY A 357 -9.35 -16.19 -8.39
N TYR A 358 -9.83 -17.22 -9.07
CA TYR A 358 -10.06 -17.14 -10.52
C TYR A 358 -11.42 -17.68 -10.93
N ALA A 359 -12.04 -17.04 -11.93
CA ALA A 359 -13.31 -17.46 -12.48
C ALA A 359 -13.37 -17.27 -14.00
N ALA A 360 -13.98 -18.22 -14.71
CA ALA A 360 -14.24 -18.11 -16.15
C ALA A 360 -15.73 -18.30 -16.46
N ALA A 361 -16.27 -17.48 -17.36
CA ALA A 361 -17.62 -17.60 -17.91
C ALA A 361 -17.62 -17.43 -19.45
N ARG A 362 -18.64 -17.95 -20.15
CA ARG A 362 -18.77 -18.06 -21.62
C ARG A 362 -18.46 -16.81 -22.49
N LYS A 363 -18.18 -15.64 -21.91
CA LYS A 363 -17.81 -14.39 -22.61
C LYS A 363 -16.62 -13.61 -21.99
N GLY A 364 -15.86 -14.21 -21.07
CA GLY A 364 -14.69 -13.56 -20.49
C GLY A 364 -14.09 -14.33 -19.31
N VAL A 365 -12.81 -14.05 -19.03
CA VAL A 365 -12.12 -14.52 -17.82
C VAL A 365 -12.04 -13.36 -16.83
N LEU A 366 -12.36 -13.62 -15.57
CA LEU A 366 -12.23 -12.68 -14.45
C LEU A 366 -11.17 -13.23 -13.49
N PHE A 367 -10.12 -12.44 -13.29
CA PHE A 367 -9.06 -12.71 -12.32
C PHE A 367 -9.22 -11.76 -11.13
N ALA A 368 -9.02 -12.28 -9.92
CA ALA A 368 -8.87 -11.51 -8.70
C ALA A 368 -7.71 -12.14 -7.92
N ASP A 369 -6.53 -11.53 -8.05
CA ASP A 369 -5.31 -12.01 -7.42
C ASP A 369 -4.99 -11.18 -6.17
N ALA A 370 -4.51 -11.86 -5.12
CA ALA A 370 -3.87 -11.27 -3.95
C ALA A 370 -2.46 -11.88 -3.86
N SER A 371 -1.44 -11.06 -4.11
CA SER A 371 -0.05 -11.48 -4.21
C SER A 371 0.83 -10.85 -3.14
N ALA A 372 1.53 -11.69 -2.38
CA ALA A 372 2.63 -11.29 -1.50
C ALA A 372 3.95 -11.66 -2.18
N GLY A 373 4.84 -10.69 -2.43
CA GLY A 373 6.13 -10.90 -3.08
C GLY A 373 7.26 -10.14 -2.37
N VAL A 374 8.40 -10.81 -2.18
CA VAL A 374 9.57 -10.27 -1.46
C VAL A 374 10.77 -10.32 -2.38
N SER A 375 11.46 -9.18 -2.53
CA SER A 375 12.71 -9.09 -3.28
C SER A 375 13.90 -9.10 -2.32
N TYR A 376 14.86 -9.97 -2.57
CA TYR A 376 16.14 -10.04 -1.85
C TYR A 376 17.28 -9.77 -2.83
N ARG A 377 18.38 -9.23 -2.31
CA ARG A 377 19.63 -9.04 -3.04
C ARG A 377 20.48 -10.30 -3.02
#